data_AF-A0A1I6R9V2-F1
#
_entry.id   AF-A0A1I6R9V2-F1
#
_cell.length_a   1.000
_cell.length_b   1.000
_cell.length_c   1.000
_cell.angle_alpha   90.00
_cell.angle_beta   90.00
_cell.angle_gamma   90.00
#
_symmetry.space_group_name_H-M   'P 1'
#
loop_
_entity.id
_entity.type
_entity.pdbx_description
1 polymer ?
#
loop_
_entity_poly.entity_id
_entity_poly.type
_entity_poly.pdbx_seq_one_letter_code
_entity_poly.pdbx_strand_id
1 'polypeptide(L)'
;MIDGLYTIKEVSLLTGLSTQLIRKWEKRYEAVSPLRMPNGYRGYTAQDIEIIRWLKSRVEEGRPIGMAVAERKRNMVDSGSGSEELRGFSAVKAAVDSGGPVDILMHYLDKVDLRGADQVYRQVRALHSMEQLVSQVIRPALLELGEKFERGELYDCKACFCSQYIREVVMTSRIGRE
;
A
#
# COMPACT_ATOMS: atom_id res chain seq x y z
N MET A 1 1.59 31.28 -7.98
CA MET A 1 0.75 30.62 -8.98
C MET A 1 0.33 29.28 -8.41
N ILE A 2 -0.96 29.04 -8.23
CA ILE A 2 -1.47 27.73 -7.79
C ILE A 2 -1.85 27.00 -9.07
N ASP A 3 -0.85 26.60 -9.83
CA ASP A 3 -1.04 25.89 -11.09
C ASP A 3 -1.43 24.45 -10.78
N GLY A 4 -2.63 24.04 -11.23
CA GLY A 4 -3.08 22.65 -11.17
C GLY A 4 -4.32 22.36 -10.32
N LEU A 5 -4.96 23.37 -9.72
CA LEU A 5 -6.27 23.22 -9.06
C LEU A 5 -7.40 23.76 -9.95
N TYR A 6 -8.36 22.89 -10.25
CA TYR A 6 -9.56 23.17 -11.02
C TYR A 6 -10.75 23.39 -10.09
N THR A 7 -11.65 24.28 -10.45
CA THR A 7 -12.93 24.47 -9.76
C THR A 7 -13.93 23.39 -10.16
N ILE A 8 -14.97 23.19 -9.34
CA ILE A 8 -16.02 22.21 -9.65
C ILE A 8 -16.72 22.47 -11.01
N LYS A 9 -16.77 23.73 -11.46
CA LYS A 9 -17.34 24.08 -12.76
C LYS A 9 -16.46 23.60 -13.91
N GLU A 10 -15.15 23.78 -13.78
CA GLU A 10 -14.18 23.29 -14.77
C GLU A 10 -14.14 21.77 -14.80
N VAL A 11 -14.16 21.11 -13.65
CA VAL A 11 -14.25 19.64 -13.57
C VAL A 11 -15.54 19.13 -14.24
N SER A 12 -16.66 19.81 -14.02
CA SER A 12 -17.94 19.47 -14.66
C SER A 12 -17.84 19.55 -16.19
N LEU A 13 -17.22 20.61 -16.73
CA LEU A 13 -16.97 20.76 -18.17
C LEU A 13 -16.04 19.66 -18.71
N LEU A 14 -14.97 19.34 -17.99
CA LEU A 14 -13.93 18.40 -18.41
C LEU A 14 -14.36 16.92 -18.32
N THR A 15 -15.31 16.60 -17.46
CA THR A 15 -15.81 15.23 -17.23
C THR A 15 -17.18 15.00 -17.87
N GLY A 16 -17.90 16.07 -18.22
CA GLY A 16 -19.28 16.01 -18.70
C GLY A 16 -20.29 15.54 -17.64
N LEU A 17 -19.91 15.54 -16.36
CA LEU A 17 -20.81 15.22 -15.24
C LEU A 17 -21.36 16.50 -14.62
N SER A 18 -22.58 16.45 -14.09
CA SER A 18 -23.16 17.60 -13.39
C SER A 18 -22.42 17.86 -12.07
N THR A 19 -22.28 19.14 -11.71
CA THR A 19 -21.65 19.55 -10.43
C THR A 19 -22.33 18.91 -9.21
N GLN A 20 -23.64 18.66 -9.28
CA GLN A 20 -24.39 17.97 -8.23
C GLN A 20 -24.02 16.49 -8.10
N LEU A 21 -23.80 15.79 -9.22
CA LEU A 21 -23.40 14.39 -9.22
C LEU A 21 -21.99 14.21 -8.67
N ILE A 22 -21.06 15.09 -9.05
CA ILE A 22 -19.68 15.11 -8.54
C ILE A 22 -19.69 15.28 -7.01
N ARG A 23 -20.46 16.25 -6.48
CA ARG A 23 -20.64 16.43 -5.03
C ARG A 23 -21.26 15.23 -4.33
N LYS A 24 -22.20 14.57 -5.00
CA LYS A 24 -22.84 13.36 -4.46
C LYS A 24 -21.82 12.22 -4.37
N TRP A 25 -20.93 12.09 -5.34
CA TRP A 25 -19.86 11.09 -5.34
C TRP A 25 -18.80 11.38 -4.28
N GLU A 26 -18.42 12.65 -4.10
CA GLU A 26 -17.57 13.10 -2.98
C GLU A 26 -18.19 12.71 -1.63
N LYS A 27 -19.41 13.20 -1.35
CA LYS A 27 -20.02 13.08 -0.03
C LYS A 27 -20.37 11.63 0.33
N ARG A 28 -20.81 10.84 -0.65
CA ARG A 28 -21.37 9.50 -0.38
C ARG A 28 -20.32 8.39 -0.48
N TYR A 29 -19.32 8.55 -1.34
CA TYR A 29 -18.37 7.48 -1.64
C TYR A 29 -16.92 7.89 -1.38
N GLU A 30 -16.66 9.15 -1.00
CA GLU A 30 -15.32 9.70 -0.84
C GLU A 30 -14.47 9.42 -2.09
N ALA A 31 -15.11 9.57 -3.26
CA ALA A 31 -14.50 9.23 -4.55
C ALA A 31 -13.26 10.08 -4.84
N VAL A 32 -13.24 11.33 -4.36
CA VAL A 32 -12.13 12.29 -4.45
C VAL A 32 -12.12 13.15 -3.18
N SER A 33 -10.95 13.69 -2.81
CA SER A 33 -10.79 14.58 -1.65
C SER A 33 -10.29 15.96 -2.11
N PRO A 34 -11.20 16.89 -2.46
CA PRO A 34 -10.80 18.17 -3.02
C PRO A 34 -10.06 19.01 -1.99
N LEU A 35 -8.95 19.61 -2.40
CA LEU A 35 -8.18 20.54 -1.58
C LEU A 35 -8.96 21.84 -1.38
N ARG A 36 -8.67 22.55 -0.29
CA ARG A 36 -9.21 23.90 -0.07
C ARG A 36 -8.27 24.90 -0.74
N MET A 37 -8.80 25.64 -1.72
CA MET A 37 -8.10 26.76 -2.33
C MET A 37 -8.02 27.93 -1.32
N PRO A 38 -7.08 28.88 -1.48
CA PRO A 38 -6.91 30.00 -0.54
C PRO A 38 -8.15 30.89 -0.41
N ASN A 39 -9.00 30.91 -1.44
CA ASN A 39 -10.28 31.61 -1.48
C ASN A 39 -11.44 30.81 -0.85
N GLY A 40 -11.16 29.68 -0.20
CA GLY A 40 -12.14 28.84 0.50
C GLY A 40 -12.96 27.89 -0.38
N TYR A 41 -12.79 27.95 -1.71
CA TYR A 41 -13.46 27.05 -2.65
C TYR A 41 -12.76 25.67 -2.70
N ARG A 42 -13.49 24.67 -3.22
CA ARG A 42 -12.95 23.33 -3.50
C ARG A 42 -12.10 23.39 -4.77
N GLY A 43 -10.84 23.01 -4.66
CA GLY A 43 -9.91 22.80 -5.76
C GLY A 43 -9.72 21.31 -6.00
N TYR A 44 -9.85 20.89 -7.24
CA TYR A 44 -9.65 19.52 -7.70
C TYR A 44 -8.34 19.46 -8.46
N THR A 45 -7.55 18.42 -8.26
CA THR A 45 -6.31 18.20 -9.00
C THR A 45 -6.58 17.59 -10.37
N ALA A 46 -5.58 17.57 -11.25
CA ALA A 46 -5.64 16.80 -12.49
C ALA A 46 -5.91 15.30 -12.23
N GLN A 47 -5.37 14.77 -11.12
CA GLN A 47 -5.60 13.39 -10.70
C GLN A 47 -7.07 13.15 -10.30
N ASP A 48 -7.70 14.09 -9.58
CA ASP A 48 -9.12 14.02 -9.25
C ASP A 48 -10.00 13.97 -10.50
N ILE A 49 -9.63 14.70 -11.56
CA ILE A 49 -10.36 14.69 -12.84
C ILE A 49 -10.26 13.31 -13.50
N GLU A 50 -9.09 12.70 -13.49
CA GLU A 50 -8.89 11.35 -14.03
C GLU A 50 -9.66 10.30 -13.21
N ILE A 51 -9.72 10.46 -11.89
CA ILE A 51 -10.56 9.64 -11.01
C ILE A 51 -12.02 9.70 -11.43
N ILE A 52 -12.54 10.91 -11.59
CA ILE A 52 -13.93 11.14 -11.95
C ILE A 52 -14.25 10.59 -13.35
N ARG A 53 -13.35 10.74 -14.33
CA ARG A 53 -13.53 10.18 -15.69
C ARG A 53 -13.58 8.67 -15.70
N TRP A 54 -12.70 8.01 -14.95
CA TRP A 54 -12.71 6.56 -14.84
C TRP A 54 -13.96 6.05 -14.13
N LEU A 55 -14.41 6.73 -13.07
CA LEU A 55 -15.65 6.35 -12.39
C LEU A 55 -16.87 6.49 -13.31
N LYS A 56 -16.89 7.54 -14.13
CA LYS A 56 -17.90 7.72 -15.17
C LYS A 56 -17.94 6.54 -16.14
N SER A 57 -16.79 6.12 -16.69
CA SER A 57 -16.78 5.00 -17.65
C SER A 57 -17.27 3.71 -17.02
N ARG A 58 -16.93 3.43 -15.76
CA ARG A 58 -17.45 2.24 -15.04
C ARG A 58 -18.94 2.28 -14.81
N VAL A 59 -19.50 3.45 -14.49
CA VAL A 59 -20.96 3.61 -14.33
C VAL A 59 -21.67 3.46 -15.68
N GLU A 60 -21.08 3.96 -16.76
CA GLU A 60 -21.60 3.79 -18.13
C GLU A 60 -21.55 2.32 -18.60
N GLU A 61 -20.56 1.54 -18.15
CA GLU A 61 -20.50 0.08 -18.31
C GLU A 61 -21.55 -0.68 -17.47
N GLY A 62 -22.43 0.02 -16.73
CA GLY A 62 -23.48 -0.58 -15.92
C GLY A 62 -23.05 -1.03 -14.53
N ARG A 63 -21.83 -0.71 -14.08
CA ARG A 63 -21.39 -1.04 -12.71
C ARG A 63 -21.93 -0.03 -11.68
N PRO A 64 -22.34 -0.50 -10.49
CA PRO A 64 -22.69 0.40 -9.39
C PRO A 64 -21.49 1.26 -8.97
N ILE A 65 -21.70 2.58 -8.85
CA ILE A 65 -20.64 3.55 -8.47
C ILE A 65 -19.89 3.16 -7.18
N GLY A 66 -20.59 2.62 -6.18
CA GLY A 66 -19.94 2.18 -4.93
C GLY A 66 -18.96 1.04 -5.14
N MET A 67 -19.26 0.13 -6.07
CA MET A 67 -18.37 -0.97 -6.44
C MET A 67 -17.18 -0.45 -7.23
N ALA A 68 -17.38 0.48 -8.16
CA ALA A 68 -16.29 1.11 -8.92
C ALA A 68 -15.34 1.89 -8.01
N VAL A 69 -15.86 2.63 -7.01
CA VAL A 69 -15.02 3.32 -6.02
C VAL A 69 -14.25 2.33 -5.15
N ALA A 70 -14.86 1.23 -4.72
CA ALA A 70 -14.17 0.19 -3.96
C ALA A 70 -13.08 -0.52 -4.79
N GLU A 71 -13.36 -0.82 -6.06
CA GLU A 71 -12.40 -1.36 -7.03
C GLU A 71 -11.24 -0.40 -7.20
N ARG A 72 -11.50 0.91 -7.35
CA ARG A 72 -10.42 1.89 -7.44
C ARG A 72 -9.63 2.04 -6.16
N LYS A 73 -10.26 2.05 -4.98
CA LYS A 73 -9.55 2.12 -3.69
C LYS A 73 -8.64 0.88 -3.52
N ARG A 74 -9.13 -0.32 -3.86
CA ARG A 74 -8.30 -1.53 -3.95
C ARG A 74 -7.19 -1.38 -4.97
N ASN A 75 -7.52 -0.92 -6.17
CA ASN A 75 -6.57 -0.69 -7.25
C ASN A 75 -5.61 0.47 -6.97
N MET A 76 -5.82 1.35 -5.99
CA MET A 76 -4.92 2.45 -5.65
C MET A 76 -4.00 2.06 -4.49
N VAL A 77 -4.47 1.18 -3.61
CA VAL A 77 -3.63 0.37 -2.73
C VAL A 77 -2.78 -0.60 -3.54
N ASP A 78 -3.31 -1.09 -4.68
CA ASP A 78 -2.64 -2.02 -5.59
C ASP A 78 -1.90 -1.32 -6.76
N SER A 79 -2.18 -0.06 -7.13
CA SER A 79 -1.41 0.62 -8.20
C SER A 79 -0.09 1.21 -7.70
N GLY A 80 0.10 1.26 -6.37
CA GLY A 80 1.44 1.37 -5.76
C GLY A 80 2.09 0.00 -5.50
N SER A 81 1.38 -1.10 -5.74
CA SER A 81 1.78 -2.46 -5.38
C SER A 81 1.88 -3.35 -6.61
N GLY A 82 0.85 -3.73 -7.35
CA GLY A 82 0.82 -4.71 -8.44
C GLY A 82 1.95 -4.70 -9.48
N SER A 83 2.49 -3.56 -9.92
CA SER A 83 3.63 -3.55 -10.86
C SER A 83 5.00 -3.79 -10.19
N GLU A 84 5.18 -3.30 -8.95
CA GLU A 84 6.33 -3.60 -8.10
C GLU A 84 6.16 -4.91 -7.31
N GLU A 85 4.94 -5.37 -7.10
CA GLU A 85 4.57 -6.60 -6.42
C GLU A 85 4.83 -7.78 -7.32
N LEU A 86 4.46 -7.76 -8.61
CA LEU A 86 4.87 -8.83 -9.53
C LEU A 86 6.39 -8.82 -9.79
N ARG A 87 7.01 -7.64 -9.96
CA ARG A 87 8.47 -7.53 -10.12
C ARG A 87 9.22 -7.96 -8.87
N GLY A 88 8.75 -7.55 -7.70
CA GLY A 88 9.30 -7.92 -6.42
C GLY A 88 8.93 -9.36 -6.04
N PHE A 89 7.81 -9.92 -6.49
CA PHE A 89 7.52 -11.36 -6.39
C PHE A 89 8.56 -12.14 -7.19
N SER A 90 8.87 -11.70 -8.41
CA SER A 90 9.87 -12.35 -9.24
C SER A 90 11.30 -12.17 -8.68
N ALA A 91 11.65 -10.98 -8.18
CA ALA A 91 12.98 -10.68 -7.66
C ALA A 91 13.23 -11.31 -6.29
N VAL A 92 12.24 -11.30 -5.40
CA VAL A 92 12.33 -11.93 -4.08
C VAL A 92 12.17 -13.45 -4.19
N LYS A 93 11.34 -13.99 -5.09
CA LYS A 93 11.36 -15.44 -5.38
C LYS A 93 12.73 -15.90 -5.89
N ALA A 94 13.31 -15.19 -6.86
CA ALA A 94 14.66 -15.48 -7.34
C ALA A 94 15.74 -15.31 -6.24
N ALA A 95 15.55 -14.35 -5.32
CA ALA A 95 16.43 -14.18 -4.17
C ALA A 95 16.23 -15.30 -3.13
N VAL A 96 15.00 -15.74 -2.84
CA VAL A 96 14.66 -16.85 -1.93
C VAL A 96 15.22 -18.17 -2.46
N ASP A 97 15.27 -18.31 -3.79
CA ASP A 97 15.91 -19.43 -4.47
C ASP A 97 17.46 -19.38 -4.40
N SER A 98 18.04 -18.22 -4.08
CA SER A 98 19.50 -17.98 -4.05
C SER A 98 20.09 -17.77 -2.64
N GLY A 99 19.27 -17.37 -1.66
CA GLY A 99 19.59 -17.13 -0.26
C GLY A 99 18.31 -17.34 0.57
N GLY A 100 18.42 -17.84 1.80
CA GLY A 100 17.24 -18.23 2.56
C GLY A 100 16.27 -17.05 2.80
N PRO A 101 14.97 -17.30 3.01
CA PRO A 101 14.00 -16.25 3.30
C PRO A 101 14.36 -15.38 4.52
N VAL A 102 15.20 -15.93 5.43
CA VAL A 102 15.78 -15.22 6.58
C VAL A 102 16.79 -14.16 6.12
N ASP A 103 17.76 -14.53 5.28
CA ASP A 103 18.84 -13.64 4.82
C ASP A 103 18.29 -12.40 4.10
N ILE A 104 17.25 -12.60 3.31
CA ILE A 104 16.60 -11.54 2.53
C ILE A 104 15.80 -10.62 3.46
N LEU A 105 15.07 -11.18 4.42
CA LEU A 105 14.36 -10.38 5.41
C LEU A 105 15.35 -9.54 6.23
N MET A 106 16.47 -10.13 6.64
CA MET A 106 17.53 -9.45 7.38
C MET A 106 18.20 -8.36 6.55
N HIS A 107 18.40 -8.56 5.24
CA HIS A 107 18.92 -7.53 4.34
C HIS A 107 18.08 -6.23 4.35
N TYR A 108 16.75 -6.36 4.33
CA TYR A 108 15.85 -5.20 4.35
C TYR A 108 15.73 -4.59 5.75
N LEU A 109 15.71 -5.41 6.80
CA LEU A 109 15.71 -4.93 8.19
C LEU A 109 17.00 -4.17 8.53
N ASP A 110 18.15 -4.62 8.02
CA ASP A 110 19.43 -3.93 8.17
C ASP A 110 19.45 -2.56 7.47
N LYS A 111 18.63 -2.37 6.44
CA LYS A 111 18.48 -1.07 5.76
C LYS A 111 17.31 -0.23 6.30
N VAL A 112 16.56 -0.74 7.27
CA VAL A 112 15.31 -0.13 7.78
C VAL A 112 14.29 0.09 6.64
N ASP A 113 14.34 -0.76 5.62
CA ASP A 113 13.40 -0.74 4.50
C ASP A 113 12.19 -1.63 4.83
N LEU A 114 11.20 -1.02 5.49
CA LEU A 114 9.97 -1.71 5.90
C LEU A 114 9.08 -2.12 4.72
N ARG A 115 9.17 -1.41 3.58
CA ARG A 115 8.40 -1.78 2.38
C ARG A 115 8.96 -3.07 1.79
N GLY A 116 10.29 -3.14 1.64
CA GLY A 116 10.96 -4.36 1.21
C GLY A 116 10.71 -5.52 2.16
N ALA A 117 10.80 -5.29 3.48
CA ALA A 117 10.53 -6.30 4.48
C ALA A 117 9.07 -6.80 4.45
N ASP A 118 8.09 -5.92 4.23
CA ASP A 118 6.67 -6.29 4.15
C ASP A 118 6.38 -7.10 2.89
N GLN A 119 7.00 -6.71 1.78
CA GLN A 119 6.90 -7.45 0.52
C GLN A 119 7.46 -8.87 0.65
N VAL A 120 8.64 -9.04 1.25
CA VAL A 120 9.23 -10.36 1.53
C VAL A 120 8.32 -11.18 2.43
N TYR A 121 7.82 -10.57 3.51
CA TYR A 121 6.90 -11.24 4.42
C TYR A 121 5.64 -11.75 3.73
N ARG A 122 4.96 -10.92 2.93
CA ARG A 122 3.74 -11.31 2.20
C ARG A 122 3.99 -12.49 1.26
N GLN A 123 5.15 -12.54 0.61
CA GLN A 123 5.51 -13.62 -0.30
C GLN A 123 5.80 -14.93 0.42
N VAL A 124 6.63 -14.87 1.46
CA VAL A 124 6.94 -16.04 2.29
C VAL A 124 5.64 -16.56 2.92
N ARG A 125 4.75 -15.67 3.37
CA ARG A 125 3.43 -16.00 3.87
C ARG A 125 2.52 -16.67 2.84
N ALA A 126 2.60 -16.28 1.57
CA ALA A 126 1.82 -16.90 0.49
C ALA A 126 2.30 -18.34 0.18
N LEU A 127 3.58 -18.63 0.45
CA LEU A 127 4.22 -19.92 0.15
C LEU A 127 4.28 -20.88 1.34
N HIS A 128 4.14 -20.38 2.58
CA HIS A 128 4.31 -21.18 3.80
C HIS A 128 3.09 -21.11 4.72
N SER A 129 2.85 -22.20 5.45
CA SER A 129 1.89 -22.17 6.56
C SER A 129 2.37 -21.21 7.66
N MET A 130 1.46 -20.79 8.56
CA MET A 130 1.84 -19.95 9.70
C MET A 130 2.94 -20.59 10.55
N GLU A 131 2.83 -21.89 10.79
CA GLU A 131 3.80 -22.65 11.57
C GLU A 131 5.18 -22.68 10.90
N GLN A 132 5.22 -22.89 9.58
CA GLN A 132 6.45 -22.86 8.80
C GLN A 132 7.07 -21.46 8.76
N LEU A 133 6.25 -20.42 8.58
CA LEU A 133 6.70 -19.03 8.61
C LEU A 133 7.35 -18.67 9.95
N VAL A 134 6.72 -19.06 11.06
CA VAL A 134 7.26 -18.78 12.40
C VAL A 134 8.54 -19.57 12.66
N SER A 135 8.54 -20.88 12.36
CA SER A 135 9.65 -21.77 12.69
C SER A 135 10.87 -21.62 11.78
N GLN A 136 10.66 -21.30 10.49
CA GLN A 136 11.72 -21.28 9.47
C GLN A 136 12.17 -19.87 9.09
N VAL A 137 11.40 -18.83 9.42
CA VAL A 137 11.72 -17.45 9.00
C VAL A 137 11.74 -16.48 10.17
N ILE A 138 10.65 -16.38 10.93
CA ILE A 138 10.54 -15.38 11.99
C ILE A 138 11.48 -15.68 13.17
N ARG A 139 11.46 -16.92 13.69
CA ARG A 139 12.32 -17.31 14.82
C ARG A 139 13.81 -17.19 14.46
N PRO A 140 14.30 -17.70 13.31
CA PRO A 140 15.68 -17.50 12.91
C PRO A 140 16.06 -16.03 12.72
N ALA A 141 15.21 -15.20 12.11
CA ALA A 141 15.48 -13.77 11.95
C ALA A 141 15.60 -13.03 13.28
N LEU A 142 14.76 -13.37 14.27
CA LEU A 142 14.87 -12.78 15.62
C LEU A 142 16.15 -13.21 16.35
N LEU A 143 16.61 -14.45 16.16
CA LEU A 143 17.87 -14.93 16.70
C LEU A 143 19.05 -14.19 16.07
N GLU A 144 19.07 -14.06 14.75
CA GLU A 144 20.13 -13.34 14.04
C GLU A 144 20.18 -11.85 14.42
N LEU A 145 19.01 -11.22 14.59
CA LEU A 145 18.93 -9.84 15.07
C LEU A 145 19.54 -9.68 16.48
N GLY A 146 19.29 -10.66 17.36
CA GLY A 146 19.88 -10.71 18.70
C GLY A 146 21.39 -10.88 18.66
N GLU A 147 21.89 -11.79 17.83
CA GLU A 147 23.33 -12.01 17.68
C GLU A 147 24.04 -10.79 17.07
N LYS A 148 23.44 -10.11 16.09
CA LYS A 148 23.96 -8.85 15.52
C LYS A 148 24.01 -7.73 16.56
N PHE A 149 23.03 -7.68 17.44
CA PHE A 149 23.02 -6.74 18.57
C PHE A 149 24.14 -7.06 19.57
N GLU A 150 24.32 -8.33 19.96
CA GLU A 150 25.39 -8.76 20.86
C GLU A 150 26.79 -8.50 20.29
N ARG A 151 26.96 -8.58 18.96
CA ARG A 151 28.20 -8.22 18.26
C ARG A 151 28.43 -6.71 18.11
N GLY A 152 27.48 -5.87 18.53
CA GLY A 152 27.55 -4.41 18.38
C GLY A 152 27.36 -3.91 16.95
N GLU A 153 26.86 -4.75 16.04
CA GLU A 153 26.58 -4.41 14.64
C GLU A 153 25.22 -3.66 14.50
N LEU A 154 24.39 -3.66 15.55
CA LEU A 154 23.11 -2.97 15.64
C LEU A 154 23.05 -2.09 16.89
N TYR A 155 22.64 -0.84 16.74
CA TYR A 155 22.37 0.07 17.86
C TYR A 155 20.99 -0.23 18.49
N ASP A 156 20.84 0.00 19.80
CA ASP A 156 19.63 -0.30 20.61
C ASP A 156 18.30 0.08 19.93
N CYS A 157 18.21 1.30 19.37
CA CYS A 157 16.99 1.79 18.73
C CYS A 157 16.60 0.97 17.49
N LYS A 158 17.57 0.43 16.75
CA LYS A 158 17.33 -0.35 15.53
C LYS A 158 16.93 -1.78 15.86
N ALA A 159 17.56 -2.40 16.86
CA ALA A 159 17.19 -3.73 17.34
C ALA A 159 15.75 -3.74 17.92
N CYS A 160 15.40 -2.75 18.74
CA CYS A 160 14.03 -2.59 19.25
C CYS A 160 13.02 -2.39 18.11
N PHE A 161 13.37 -1.59 17.10
CA PHE A 161 12.49 -1.27 15.98
C PHE A 161 12.22 -2.49 15.08
N CYS A 162 13.25 -3.25 14.70
CA CYS A 162 13.11 -4.44 13.87
C CYS A 162 12.31 -5.54 14.59
N SER A 163 12.53 -5.73 15.89
CA SER A 163 11.76 -6.68 16.72
C SER A 163 10.27 -6.29 16.80
N GLN A 164 9.98 -5.00 16.97
CA GLN A 164 8.62 -4.47 16.99
C GLN A 164 7.90 -4.68 15.65
N TYR A 165 8.58 -4.42 14.53
CA TYR A 165 8.03 -4.68 13.20
C TYR A 165 7.67 -6.15 13.00
N ILE A 166 8.59 -7.07 13.31
CA ILE A 166 8.34 -8.52 13.20
C ILE A 166 7.12 -8.92 14.05
N ARG A 167 6.98 -8.35 15.25
CA ARG A 167 5.82 -8.60 16.13
C ARG A 167 4.52 -8.11 15.51
N GLU A 168 4.48 -6.89 14.97
CA GLU A 168 3.27 -6.33 14.35
C GLU A 168 2.80 -7.16 13.16
N VAL A 169 3.73 -7.61 12.34
CA VAL A 169 3.50 -8.41 11.15
C VAL A 169 2.91 -9.79 11.50
N VAL A 170 3.44 -10.45 12.53
CA VAL A 170 2.91 -11.73 13.04
C VAL A 170 1.53 -11.54 13.67
N MET A 171 1.34 -10.48 14.46
CA MET A 171 0.04 -10.21 15.13
C MET A 171 -1.08 -9.87 14.14
N THR A 172 -0.79 -9.04 13.13
CA THR A 172 -1.77 -8.62 12.12
C THR A 172 -2.23 -9.80 11.27
N SER A 173 -1.33 -10.76 11.02
CA SER A 173 -1.64 -11.97 10.25
C SER A 173 -2.53 -13.00 10.97
N ARG A 174 -2.79 -12.82 12.27
CA ARG A 174 -3.78 -13.60 13.03
C ARG A 174 -5.21 -13.05 12.94
N ILE A 175 -5.38 -11.76 12.61
CA ILE A 175 -6.67 -11.05 12.65
C ILE A 175 -7.44 -11.15 11.32
N GLY A 176 -6.77 -11.53 10.21
CA GLY A 176 -7.36 -11.60 8.87
C GLY A 176 -8.10 -12.89 8.49
N ARG A 177 -8.54 -13.72 9.45
CA ARG A 177 -9.41 -14.88 9.18
C ARG A 177 -10.54 -14.93 10.21
N GLU A 178 -11.55 -14.11 10.01
CA GLU A 178 -12.96 -14.42 10.33
C GLU A 178 -13.85 -13.78 9.26
#